data_AF-A0A420WUJ0-F1
#
_entry.id   AF-A0A420WUJ0-F1
#
_cell.length_a   1.000
_cell.length_b   1.000
_cell.length_c   1.000
_cell.angle_alpha   90.00
_cell.angle_beta   90.00
_cell.angle_gamma   90.00
#
_symmetry.space_group_name_H-M   'P 1'
#
loop_
_entity.id
_entity.type
_entity.pdbx_description
1 polymer ?
#
loop_
_entity_poly.entity_id
_entity_poly.type
_entity_poly.pdbx_seq_one_letter_code
_entity_poly.pdbx_strand_id
1 'polypeptide(L)' 'MADAADDANELAQQHIDQLLNNRQRGPRLRPCGECHNPLCGNELDDDRALFCGAECSMEWEKRNG' A
#
# COMPACT_ATOMS: atom_id res chain seq x y z
N MET A 1 -31.28 2.89 25.25
CA MET A 1 -30.68 4.22 25.43
C MET A 1 -29.21 3.99 25.21
N ALA A 2 -28.65 4.51 24.12
CA ALA A 2 -27.21 4.50 23.92
C ALA A 2 -26.61 5.51 24.88
N ASP A 3 -25.53 5.15 25.57
CA ASP A 3 -24.80 6.09 26.43
C ASP A 3 -23.59 6.68 25.68
N ALA A 4 -22.82 7.53 26.35
CA ALA A 4 -21.65 8.16 25.73
C ALA A 4 -20.57 7.16 25.28
N ALA A 5 -20.57 5.93 25.80
CA ALA A 5 -19.63 4.90 25.39
C ALA A 5 -20.05 4.26 24.06
N ASP A 6 -21.35 4.10 23.84
CA ASP A 6 -21.89 3.61 22.57
C ASP A 6 -21.58 4.57 21.42
N ASP A 7 -21.79 5.88 21.62
CA ASP A 7 -21.49 6.92 20.62
C ASP A 7 -20.00 6.99 20.28
N ALA A 8 -19.12 6.89 21.31
CA ALA A 8 -17.67 6.91 21.12
C ALA A 8 -17.19 5.68 20.33
N ASN A 9 -17.79 4.52 20.59
CA ASN A 9 -17.46 3.29 19.88
C ASN A 9 -17.92 3.35 18.41
N GLU A 10 -19.10 3.89 18.13
CA GLU A 10 -19.59 4.07 16.76
C GLU A 10 -18.66 5.00 15.95
N LEU A 11 -18.24 6.13 16.54
CA LEU A 11 -17.28 7.05 15.91
C LEU A 11 -15.93 6.37 15.64
N ALA A 12 -15.43 5.58 16.58
CA ALA A 12 -14.19 4.83 16.40
C ALA A 12 -14.31 3.80 15.26
N GLN A 13 -15.44 3.10 15.17
CA GLN A 13 -15.71 2.15 14.09
C GLN A 13 -15.78 2.84 12.72
N GLN A 14 -16.49 3.97 12.63
CA GLN A 14 -16.56 4.77 11.40
C GLN A 14 -15.16 5.26 10.97
N HIS A 15 -14.33 5.70 11.91
CA HIS A 15 -12.98 6.14 11.61
C HIS A 15 -12.08 4.99 11.14
N ILE A 16 -12.19 3.81 11.76
CA ILE A 16 -11.46 2.61 11.34
C ILE A 16 -11.88 2.20 9.92
N ASP A 17 -13.18 2.21 9.62
CA ASP A 17 -13.70 1.86 8.29
C ASP A 17 -13.16 2.81 7.20
N GLN A 18 -13.14 4.13 7.49
CA GLN A 18 -12.57 5.12 6.58
C GLN A 18 -11.08 4.89 6.32
N LEU A 19 -10.30 4.54 7.35
CA LEU A 19 -8.88 4.23 7.20
C LEU A 19 -8.66 2.96 6.37
N LEU A 20 -9.45 1.91 6.62
CA LEU A 20 -9.39 0.66 5.86
C LEU A 20 -9.77 0.85 4.39
N ASN A 21 -10.78 1.68 4.12
CA ASN A 21 -11.23 1.99 2.76
C ASN A 21 -10.16 2.79 1.99
N ASN A 22 -9.49 3.74 2.65
CA ASN A 22 -8.40 4.50 2.04
C ASN A 22 -7.14 3.66 1.79
N ARG A 23 -6.89 2.62 2.60
CA ARG A 23 -5.70 1.75 2.47
C ARG A 23 -5.70 0.90 1.19
N GLN A 24 -6.83 0.75 0.51
CA GLN A 24 -6.98 -0.16 -0.65
C GLN A 24 -6.59 0.44 -2.01
N ARG A 25 -6.13 1.70 -2.07
CA ARG A 25 -5.93 2.42 -3.34
C ARG A 25 -4.50 2.45 -3.87
N GLY A 26 -3.64 1.56 -3.40
CA GLY A 26 -2.31 1.37 -4.00
C GLY A 26 -2.42 0.78 -5.42
N PRO A 27 -1.54 1.16 -6.36
CA PRO A 27 -1.43 0.48 -7.64
C PRO A 27 -1.18 -1.02 -7.42
N ARG A 28 -2.00 -1.88 -8.02
CA ARG A 28 -1.70 -3.32 -8.08
C ARG A 28 -0.57 -3.54 -9.08
N LEU A 29 0.66 -3.58 -8.59
CA LEU A 29 1.82 -3.98 -9.37
C LEU A 29 1.73 -5.47 -9.71
N ARG A 30 2.11 -5.83 -10.94
CA ARG A 30 2.20 -7.22 -11.38
C ARG A 30 3.65 -7.51 -11.70
N PRO A 31 4.23 -8.62 -11.24
CA PRO A 31 5.60 -8.94 -11.57
C PRO A 31 5.75 -9.11 -13.09
N CYS A 32 6.81 -8.51 -13.63
CA CYS A 32 7.11 -8.46 -15.07
C CYS A 32 8.52 -8.94 -15.40
N GLY A 33 9.23 -9.52 -14.42
CA GLY A 33 10.63 -9.95 -14.58
C GLY A 33 11.65 -8.81 -14.53
N GLU A 34 11.20 -7.58 -14.27
CA GLU A 34 12.05 -6.39 -14.16
C GLU A 34 11.61 -5.51 -12.99
N CYS A 35 12.55 -4.71 -12.48
CA CYS A 35 12.33 -3.78 -11.39
C CYS A 35 11.31 -2.69 -11.78
N HIS A 36 10.24 -2.57 -11.00
CA HIS A 36 9.19 -1.56 -11.21
C HIS A 36 9.65 -0.11 -10.99
N ASN A 37 10.87 0.10 -10.48
CA ASN A 37 11.44 1.44 -10.42
C ASN A 37 11.92 1.85 -11.83
N PRO A 38 11.30 2.87 -12.46
CA PRO A 38 11.63 3.29 -13.82
C PRO A 38 13.06 3.84 -13.97
N LEU A 39 13.76 4.12 -12.86
CA LEU A 39 15.15 4.56 -12.84
C LEU A 39 16.16 3.43 -12.66
N CYS A 40 15.69 2.21 -12.34
CA CYS A 40 16.55 1.06 -12.11
C CYS A 40 16.65 0.18 -13.35
N GLY A 41 15.51 -0.32 -13.86
CA GLY A 41 15.48 -1.18 -15.04
C GLY A 41 16.24 -2.51 -14.93
N ASN A 42 16.62 -2.93 -13.71
CA ASN A 42 17.28 -4.22 -13.51
C ASN A 42 16.32 -5.38 -13.76
N GLU A 43 16.81 -6.40 -14.45
CA GLU A 43 16.15 -7.70 -14.56
C GLU A 43 16.11 -8.38 -13.18
N LEU A 44 15.01 -9.06 -12.90
CA LEU A 44 14.77 -9.79 -11.67
C LEU A 44 14.87 -11.28 -11.98
N ASP A 45 15.78 -11.98 -11.30
CA ASP A 45 15.87 -13.45 -11.35
C ASP A 45 14.61 -14.14 -10.81
N ASP A 46 13.78 -13.44 -10.04
CA ASP A 46 12.56 -13.98 -9.45
C ASP A 46 11.30 -13.41 -10.14
N ASP A 47 10.53 -14.29 -10.79
CA ASP A 47 9.27 -13.98 -11.48
C ASP A 47 8.15 -13.43 -10.57
N ARG A 48 8.35 -13.37 -9.26
CA ARG A 48 7.40 -12.78 -8.30
C ARG A 48 7.92 -11.49 -7.67
N ALA A 49 9.20 -11.19 -7.84
CA ALA A 49 9.76 -9.94 -7.37
C ALA A 49 9.19 -8.76 -8.17
N LEU A 50 8.90 -7.68 -7.46
CA LEU A 50 8.48 -6.40 -8.05
C LEU A 50 9.65 -5.42 -8.14
N PHE A 51 10.62 -5.54 -7.24
CA PHE A 51 11.75 -4.64 -7.10
C PHE A 51 13.03 -5.44 -6.85
N CYS A 52 14.16 -4.95 -7.34
CA CYS A 52 15.46 -5.60 -7.14
C CYS A 52 16.03 -5.40 -5.73
N GLY A 53 15.39 -4.57 -4.91
CA GLY A 53 15.82 -4.27 -3.55
C GLY A 53 14.93 -3.24 -2.87
N ALA A 54 15.14 -3.07 -1.56
CA ALA A 54 14.36 -2.17 -0.72
C ALA A 54 14.50 -0.69 -1.13
N GLU A 55 15.64 -0.29 -1.69
CA GLU A 55 15.82 1.08 -2.18
C GLU A 55 14.86 1.39 -3.33
N CYS A 56 14.70 0.47 -4.27
CA CYS A 56 13.80 0.66 -5.41
C CYS A 56 12.32 0.62 -5.01
N SER A 57 11.94 -0.19 -4.02
CA SER A 57 10.57 -0.15 -3.49
C SER A 57 10.28 1.17 -2.80
N MET A 58 11.19 1.67 -1.95
CA MET A 58 11.02 2.95 -1.26
C MET A 58 10.95 4.14 -2.21
N GLU A 59 11.80 4.19 -3.24
CA GLU A 59 11.79 5.25 -4.26
C GLU A 59 10.47 5.23 -5.06
N TRP A 60 9.98 4.04 -5.40
CA TRP A 60 8.71 3.88 -6.08
C TRP A 60 7.52 4.30 -5.20
N GLU A 61 7.54 3.95 -3.91
CA GLU A 61 6.53 4.35 -2.92
C GLU A 61 6.52 5.87 -2.71
N LYS A 62 7.68 6.53 -2.59
CA LYS A 62 7.76 8.00 -2.49
C LYS A 62 7.18 8.71 -3.72
N ARG A 63 7.24 8.08 -4.89
CA ARG A 63 6.77 8.65 -6.15
C ARG A 63 5.29 8.37 -6.42
N ASN A 64 4.73 7.28 -5.89
CA ASN A 64 3.36 6.83 -6.13
C ASN A 64 2.44 6.87 -4.90
N GLY A 65 2.98 7.19 -3.72
CA GLY A 65 2.23 7.44 -2.48
C GLY A 65 1.97 8.92 -2.24
#